data_AF-A0A392NYC6-F1
#
_entry.id   AF-A0A392NYC6-F1
#
_cell.length_a   1.000
_cell.length_b   1.000
_cell.length_c   1.000
_cell.angle_alpha   90.00
_cell.angle_beta   90.00
_cell.angle_gamma   90.00
#
_symmetry.space_group_name_H-M   'P 1'
#
loop_
_entity.id
_entity.type
_entity.pdbx_description
1 polymer ?
#
loop_
_entity_poly.entity_id
_entity_poly.type
_entity_poly.pdbx_seq_one_letter_code
_entity_poly.pdbx_strand_id
1 'polypeptide(L)'
;KTTLSLTVKLLCSIEIYKHNKEERIARTWGTTAPGLPYVEEAIASSGNWLIGGDLEVLKPIKYNDGLDNYRLSPKQLREEFDRRKADAVFAFQLRNPVHNGHALLMNDTRQRLLDMGYKNPILLLHPLGGFTKVDDVPLDVRMEQHSKVLEDGVLDPETTIVAIFPS
;
A
#
# COMPACT_ATOMS: atom_id res chain seq x y z
N LYS A 1 -1.75 -26.10 -20.76
CA LYS A 1 -2.25 -24.74 -20.45
C LYS A 1 -1.34 -23.76 -21.16
N THR A 2 -1.81 -23.15 -22.25
CA THR A 2 -1.02 -22.20 -23.04
C THR A 2 -0.88 -20.93 -22.22
N THR A 3 0.28 -20.75 -21.59
CA THR A 3 0.61 -19.49 -20.93
C THR A 3 0.73 -18.44 -22.03
N LEU A 4 -0.29 -17.59 -22.18
CA LEU A 4 -0.15 -16.34 -22.91
C LEU A 4 0.94 -15.56 -22.18
N SER A 5 2.17 -15.56 -22.69
CA SER A 5 3.24 -14.75 -22.13
C SER A 5 2.96 -13.29 -22.51
N LEU A 6 2.23 -12.59 -21.66
CA LEU A 6 2.11 -11.15 -21.78
C LEU A 6 3.43 -10.54 -21.28
N THR A 7 4.19 -9.92 -22.17
CA THR A 7 5.34 -9.11 -21.75
C THR A 7 4.82 -7.88 -21.02
N VAL A 8 5.12 -7.77 -19.72
CA VAL A 8 4.65 -6.67 -18.87
C VAL A 8 5.71 -5.59 -18.71
N LYS A 9 7.00 -5.96 -18.72
CA LYS A 9 8.13 -5.08 -18.41
C LYS A 9 9.39 -5.51 -19.18
N LEU A 10 10.32 -4.58 -19.38
CA LEU A 10 11.68 -4.83 -19.84
C LEU A 10 12.65 -4.45 -18.72
N LEU A 11 13.71 -5.23 -18.53
CA LEU A 11 14.80 -4.91 -17.61
C LEU A 11 16.08 -4.75 -18.44
N CYS A 12 16.55 -3.52 -18.56
CA CYS A 12 17.72 -3.12 -19.33
C CYS A 12 18.94 -2.94 -18.41
N SER A 13 20.14 -2.87 -19.00
CA SER A 13 21.39 -2.58 -18.25
C SER A 13 21.59 -3.51 -17.03
N ILE A 14 21.37 -4.82 -17.23
CA ILE A 14 21.25 -5.74 -16.09
C ILE A 14 22.57 -5.92 -15.33
N GLU A 15 22.44 -6.09 -14.02
CA GLU A 15 23.49 -6.53 -13.12
C GLU A 15 23.00 -7.74 -12.31
N ILE A 16 23.78 -8.82 -12.29
CA ILE A 16 23.45 -10.02 -11.52
C ILE A 16 24.46 -10.14 -10.37
N TYR A 17 23.95 -10.20 -9.14
CA TYR A 17 24.79 -10.24 -7.93
C TYR A 17 24.23 -11.21 -6.89
N LYS A 18 25.07 -11.59 -5.91
CA LYS A 18 24.73 -12.60 -4.92
C LYS A 18 23.58 -12.14 -4.03
N HIS A 19 22.62 -13.03 -3.81
CA HIS A 19 21.56 -12.87 -2.82
C HIS A 19 22.04 -13.41 -1.47
N ASN A 20 22.75 -12.60 -0.68
CA ASN A 20 23.16 -12.97 0.68
C ASN A 20 21.94 -12.98 1.61
N LYS A 21 21.12 -14.05 1.52
CA LYS A 21 19.79 -14.12 2.15
C LYS A 21 19.84 -13.89 3.66
N GLU A 22 20.71 -14.59 4.37
CA GLU A 22 20.83 -14.46 5.83
C GLU A 22 21.15 -13.01 6.24
N GLU A 23 22.12 -12.39 5.58
CA GLU A 23 22.48 -10.99 5.83
C GLU A 23 21.30 -10.05 5.51
N ARG A 24 20.64 -10.22 4.37
CA ARG A 24 19.44 -9.44 3.99
C ARG A 24 18.35 -9.56 5.05
N ILE A 25 18.05 -10.78 5.48
CA ILE A 25 17.02 -11.07 6.48
C ILE A 25 17.38 -10.42 7.81
N ALA A 26 18.60 -10.64 8.30
CA ALA A 26 19.08 -10.08 9.57
C ALA A 26 19.00 -8.54 9.58
N ARG A 27 19.43 -7.89 8.49
CA ARG A 27 19.47 -6.42 8.41
C ARG A 27 18.10 -5.78 8.20
N THR A 28 17.18 -6.45 7.51
CA THR A 28 15.83 -5.91 7.26
C THR A 28 14.85 -6.21 8.40
N TRP A 29 14.89 -7.42 8.98
CA TRP A 29 13.96 -7.84 10.04
C TRP A 29 14.55 -7.72 11.45
N GLY A 30 15.86 -7.48 11.61
CA GLY A 30 16.52 -7.48 12.91
C GLY A 30 16.63 -8.86 13.56
N THR A 31 16.30 -9.93 12.83
CA THR A 31 16.33 -11.32 13.28
C THR A 31 16.42 -12.25 12.06
N THR A 32 16.92 -13.47 12.26
CA THR A 32 16.93 -14.57 11.27
C THR A 32 16.06 -15.74 11.71
N ALA A 33 15.17 -15.52 12.68
CA ALA A 33 14.28 -16.55 13.19
C ALA A 33 13.39 -17.14 12.07
N PRO A 34 13.08 -18.45 12.12
CA PRO A 34 12.10 -19.06 11.23
C PRO A 34 10.68 -18.55 11.53
N GLY A 35 9.73 -18.78 10.62
CA GLY A 35 8.32 -18.40 10.80
C GLY A 35 7.99 -16.96 10.40
N LEU A 36 8.93 -16.23 9.78
CA LEU A 36 8.68 -14.89 9.24
C LEU A 36 7.96 -15.01 7.89
N PRO A 37 6.65 -14.68 7.77
CA PRO A 37 5.85 -15.08 6.61
C PRO A 37 6.39 -14.55 5.27
N TYR A 38 6.81 -13.28 5.22
CA TYR A 38 7.38 -12.69 4.00
C TYR A 38 8.75 -13.31 3.65
N VAL A 39 9.56 -13.62 4.65
CA VAL A 39 10.88 -14.22 4.44
C VAL A 39 10.72 -15.62 3.85
N GLU A 40 9.82 -16.43 4.40
CA GLU A 40 9.56 -17.78 3.92
C GLU A 40 9.02 -17.78 2.49
N GLU A 41 8.03 -16.92 2.22
CA GLU A 41 7.37 -16.84 0.91
C GLU A 41 8.28 -16.28 -0.19
N ALA A 42 9.03 -15.21 0.07
CA ALA A 42 9.68 -14.42 -0.98
C ALA A 42 11.22 -14.42 -0.95
N ILE A 43 11.86 -14.81 0.16
CA ILE A 43 13.33 -14.74 0.30
C ILE A 43 13.92 -16.14 0.40
N ALA A 44 13.49 -16.94 1.38
CA ALA A 44 14.02 -18.28 1.62
C ALA A 44 13.80 -19.18 0.39
N SER A 45 12.59 -19.16 -0.16
CA SER A 45 12.17 -19.88 -1.38
C SER A 45 12.85 -19.41 -2.68
N SER A 46 13.40 -18.19 -2.71
CA SER A 46 13.93 -17.57 -3.93
C SER A 46 15.30 -18.12 -4.38
N GLY A 47 15.81 -17.68 -5.52
CA GLY A 47 17.17 -18.01 -5.96
C GLY A 47 18.28 -17.37 -5.12
N ASN A 48 19.52 -17.82 -5.33
CA ASN A 48 20.72 -17.28 -4.67
C ASN A 48 21.32 -16.05 -5.37
N TRP A 49 20.63 -15.51 -6.37
CA TRP A 49 21.06 -14.36 -7.17
C TRP A 49 19.92 -13.34 -7.23
N LEU A 50 20.29 -12.07 -7.21
CA LEU A 50 19.41 -10.95 -7.51
C LEU A 50 19.78 -10.38 -8.87
N ILE A 51 18.79 -9.84 -9.58
CA ILE A 51 18.97 -9.12 -10.84
C ILE A 51 18.49 -7.68 -10.65
N GLY A 52 19.39 -6.72 -10.83
CA GLY A 52 19.11 -5.30 -10.91
C GLY A 52 19.18 -4.81 -12.36
N GLY A 53 18.65 -3.62 -12.63
CA GLY A 53 18.69 -2.98 -13.94
C GLY A 53 17.65 -1.87 -14.07
N ASP A 54 17.62 -1.23 -15.24
CA ASP A 54 16.66 -0.20 -15.60
C ASP A 54 15.33 -0.84 -15.99
N LEU A 55 14.28 -0.64 -15.18
CA LEU A 55 12.98 -1.27 -15.39
C LEU A 55 12.04 -0.36 -16.21
N GLU A 56 11.72 -0.78 -17.43
CA GLU A 56 10.68 -0.16 -18.25
C GLU A 56 9.37 -0.94 -18.12
N VAL A 57 8.33 -0.30 -17.56
CA VAL A 57 7.00 -0.90 -17.42
C VAL A 57 6.16 -0.54 -18.64
N LEU A 58 5.78 -1.54 -19.45
CA LEU A 58 5.17 -1.32 -20.77
C LEU A 58 3.72 -0.83 -20.68
N LYS A 59 2.99 -1.27 -19.64
CA LYS A 59 1.59 -0.90 -19.40
C LYS A 59 1.34 -0.74 -17.91
N PRO A 60 0.45 0.19 -17.51
CA PRO A 60 -0.02 0.24 -16.12
C PRO A 60 -0.53 -1.12 -15.66
N ILE A 61 -0.14 -1.52 -14.45
CA ILE A 61 -0.56 -2.80 -13.87
C ILE A 61 -2.03 -2.69 -13.47
N LYS A 62 -2.81 -3.70 -13.86
CA LYS A 62 -4.20 -3.89 -13.45
C LYS A 62 -4.35 -5.30 -12.88
N TYR A 63 -5.08 -5.42 -11.79
CA TYR A 63 -5.32 -6.69 -11.13
C TYR A 63 -6.64 -7.30 -11.59
N ASN A 64 -7.57 -6.48 -12.10
CA ASN A 64 -8.90 -6.88 -12.58
C ASN A 64 -9.71 -7.63 -11.51
N ASP A 65 -9.55 -7.24 -10.25
CA ASP A 65 -10.19 -7.82 -9.07
C ASP A 65 -11.36 -6.95 -8.54
N GLY A 66 -11.79 -5.96 -9.33
CA GLY A 66 -12.82 -4.99 -8.94
C GLY A 66 -12.30 -3.82 -8.08
N LEU A 67 -11.03 -3.81 -7.69
CA LEU A 67 -10.45 -2.78 -6.81
C LEU A 67 -9.48 -1.82 -7.51
N ASP A 68 -9.26 -1.98 -8.82
CA ASP A 68 -8.29 -1.15 -9.57
C ASP A 68 -8.59 0.34 -9.51
N ASN A 69 -9.86 0.74 -9.34
CA ASN A 69 -10.23 2.16 -9.20
C ASN A 69 -9.71 2.80 -7.90
N TYR A 70 -9.37 2.00 -6.89
CA TYR A 70 -8.73 2.48 -5.66
C TYR A 70 -7.19 2.50 -5.78
N ARG A 71 -6.60 1.89 -6.80
CA ARG A 71 -5.14 1.83 -6.98
C ARG A 71 -4.62 3.08 -7.69
N LEU A 72 -4.71 4.20 -7.00
CA LEU A 72 -4.25 5.49 -7.49
C LEU A 72 -2.73 5.56 -7.45
N SER A 73 -2.12 5.97 -8.57
CA SER A 73 -0.70 6.30 -8.61
C SER A 73 -0.39 7.54 -7.76
N PRO A 74 0.87 7.75 -7.33
CA PRO A 74 1.26 8.98 -6.64
C PRO A 74 0.90 10.26 -7.40
N LYS A 75 0.93 10.22 -8.74
CA LYS A 75 0.52 11.35 -9.58
C LYS A 75 -0.98 11.63 -9.45
N GLN A 76 -1.82 10.60 -9.57
CA GLN A 76 -3.28 10.71 -9.42
C GLN A 76 -3.68 11.14 -8.01
N LEU A 77 -2.97 10.67 -6.98
CA LEU A 77 -3.19 11.12 -5.60
C LEU A 77 -2.92 12.62 -5.45
N ARG A 78 -1.80 13.12 -6.01
CA ARG A 78 -1.50 14.57 -5.99
C ARG A 78 -2.54 15.39 -6.74
N GLU A 79 -2.96 14.93 -7.92
CA GLU A 79 -4.04 15.57 -8.69
C GLU A 79 -5.35 15.62 -7.88
N GLU A 80 -5.68 14.56 -7.13
CA GLU A 80 -6.86 14.52 -6.28
C GLU A 80 -6.74 15.45 -5.07
N PHE A 81 -5.57 15.56 -4.44
CA PHE A 81 -5.33 16.53 -3.36
C PHE A 81 -5.49 17.97 -3.84
N ASP A 82 -4.90 18.29 -5.01
CA ASP A 82 -5.02 19.60 -5.64
C ASP A 82 -6.47 19.92 -6.03
N ARG A 83 -7.19 18.93 -6.59
CA ARG A 83 -8.62 19.05 -6.93
C ARG A 83 -9.47 19.35 -5.70
N ARG A 84 -9.16 18.73 -4.56
CA ARG A 84 -9.83 19.01 -3.28
C ARG A 84 -9.31 20.26 -2.58
N LYS A 85 -8.31 20.96 -3.14
CA LYS A 85 -7.67 22.14 -2.53
C LYS A 85 -7.16 21.84 -1.11
N ALA A 86 -6.53 20.68 -0.95
CA ALA A 86 -5.93 20.30 0.34
C ALA A 86 -4.76 21.24 0.65
N ASP A 87 -4.73 21.81 1.85
CA ASP A 87 -3.59 22.59 2.34
C ASP A 87 -2.70 21.80 3.31
N ALA A 88 -3.18 20.63 3.75
CA ALA A 88 -2.41 19.57 4.36
C ALA A 88 -2.96 18.21 3.96
N VAL A 89 -2.09 17.20 3.84
CA VAL A 89 -2.49 15.79 3.68
C VAL A 89 -1.85 15.00 4.79
N PHE A 90 -2.65 14.21 5.50
CA PHE A 90 -2.15 13.28 6.52
C PHE A 90 -2.54 11.85 6.14
N ALA A 91 -1.58 10.95 6.19
CA ALA A 91 -1.75 9.58 5.72
C ALA A 91 -1.92 8.62 6.90
N PHE A 92 -2.84 7.68 6.76
CA PHE A 92 -3.02 6.57 7.69
C PHE A 92 -2.80 5.25 6.96
N GLN A 93 -1.62 4.67 7.16
CA GLN A 93 -1.28 3.34 6.66
C GLN A 93 -1.93 2.28 7.53
N LEU A 94 -2.60 1.30 6.92
CA LEU A 94 -3.22 0.18 7.63
C LEU A 94 -3.22 -1.10 6.81
N ARG A 95 -3.27 -2.24 7.50
CA ARG A 95 -3.50 -3.56 6.90
C ARG A 95 -4.67 -4.32 7.54
N ASN A 96 -5.34 -3.70 8.51
CA ASN A 96 -6.39 -4.29 9.32
C ASN A 96 -7.71 -3.52 9.11
N PRO A 97 -8.86 -4.09 9.50
CA PRO A 97 -10.12 -3.35 9.64
C PRO A 97 -9.97 -2.09 10.50
N VAL A 98 -10.71 -1.04 10.16
CA VAL A 98 -10.76 0.20 10.94
C VAL A 98 -11.70 0.02 12.13
N HIS A 99 -11.16 0.16 13.35
CA HIS A 99 -11.94 0.28 14.58
C HIS A 99 -11.79 1.69 15.16
N ASN A 100 -12.59 2.03 16.18
CA ASN A 100 -12.64 3.40 16.73
C ASN A 100 -11.32 3.90 17.33
N GLY A 101 -10.43 3.01 17.79
CA GLY A 101 -9.06 3.40 18.14
C GLY A 101 -8.25 4.00 16.98
N HIS A 102 -8.39 3.47 15.75
CA HIS A 102 -7.78 4.08 14.56
C HIS A 102 -8.48 5.41 14.22
N ALA A 103 -9.82 5.43 14.29
CA ALA A 103 -10.61 6.63 14.03
C ALA A 103 -10.25 7.78 14.97
N LEU A 104 -10.00 7.48 16.26
CA LEU A 104 -9.53 8.45 17.24
C LEU A 104 -8.23 9.13 16.77
N LEU A 105 -7.24 8.35 16.35
CA LEU A 105 -5.96 8.90 15.86
C LEU A 105 -6.16 9.77 14.62
N MET A 106 -7.01 9.35 13.68
CA MET A 106 -7.30 10.11 12.47
C MET A 106 -8.04 11.41 12.75
N ASN A 107 -9.09 11.36 13.58
CA ASN A 107 -9.90 12.51 13.96
C ASN A 107 -9.10 13.51 14.82
N ASP A 108 -8.32 13.04 15.79
CA ASP A 108 -7.43 13.89 16.60
C ASP A 108 -6.35 14.55 15.73
N THR A 109 -5.80 13.82 14.74
CA THR A 109 -4.81 14.40 13.81
C THR A 109 -5.45 15.51 12.98
N ARG A 110 -6.66 15.30 12.47
CA ARG A 110 -7.42 16.33 11.77
C ARG A 110 -7.62 17.56 12.65
N GLN A 111 -8.08 17.37 13.89
CA GLN A 111 -8.32 18.47 14.83
C GLN A 111 -7.03 19.26 15.09
N ARG A 112 -5.91 18.59 15.34
CA ARG A 112 -4.61 19.24 15.54
C ARG A 112 -4.17 20.06 14.32
N LEU A 113 -4.38 19.57 13.11
CA LEU A 113 -4.06 20.33 11.89
C LEU A 113 -4.93 21.59 11.78
N LEU A 114 -6.21 21.50 12.12
CA LEU A 114 -7.09 22.67 12.17
C LEU A 114 -6.62 23.68 13.22
N ASP A 115 -6.22 23.22 14.41
CA ASP A 115 -5.69 24.05 15.50
C ASP A 115 -4.35 24.72 15.11
N MET A 116 -3.54 24.05 14.29
CA MET A 116 -2.30 24.60 13.71
C MET A 116 -2.56 25.65 12.62
N GLY A 117 -3.82 25.80 12.17
CA GLY A 117 -4.23 26.84 11.24
C GLY A 117 -4.51 26.36 9.81
N TYR A 118 -4.29 25.08 9.49
CA TYR A 118 -4.74 24.50 8.22
C TYR A 118 -6.26 24.59 8.13
N LYS A 119 -6.79 24.82 6.93
CA LYS A 119 -8.21 25.06 6.65
C LYS A 119 -8.87 23.85 6.02
N ASN A 120 -8.11 23.04 5.28
CA ASN A 120 -8.63 21.89 4.58
C ASN A 120 -7.65 20.70 4.61
N PRO A 121 -7.34 20.18 5.82
CA PRO A 121 -6.56 18.95 5.93
C PRO A 121 -7.35 17.79 5.29
N ILE A 122 -6.70 16.94 4.51
CA ILE A 122 -7.34 15.76 3.88
C ILE A 122 -6.67 14.48 4.39
N LEU A 123 -7.51 13.54 4.84
CA LEU A 123 -7.06 12.21 5.22
C LEU A 123 -6.81 11.39 3.95
N LEU A 124 -5.63 10.80 3.84
CA LEU A 124 -5.38 9.66 2.95
C LEU A 124 -5.47 8.36 3.77
N LEU A 125 -6.62 7.69 3.71
CA LEU A 125 -6.79 6.35 4.27
C LEU A 125 -6.19 5.35 3.27
N HIS A 126 -5.06 4.73 3.62
CA HIS A 126 -4.18 4.07 2.67
C HIS A 126 -3.98 2.57 3.00
N PRO A 127 -5.02 1.71 2.85
CA PRO A 127 -4.89 0.28 3.08
C PRO A 127 -3.84 -0.36 2.17
N LEU A 128 -2.98 -1.21 2.74
CA LEU A 128 -2.06 -2.05 1.97
C LEU A 128 -2.85 -3.12 1.21
N GLY A 129 -2.56 -3.25 -0.08
CA GLY A 129 -3.15 -4.24 -0.98
C GLY A 129 -2.15 -5.15 -1.68
N GLY A 130 -0.87 -5.07 -1.31
CA GLY A 130 0.13 -6.09 -1.65
C GLY A 130 -0.02 -7.36 -0.79
N PHE A 131 1.04 -8.16 -0.73
CA PHE A 131 1.04 -9.40 0.06
C PHE A 131 0.73 -9.15 1.55
N THR A 132 -0.17 -9.96 2.11
CA THR A 132 -0.46 -10.04 3.54
C THR A 132 -0.33 -11.48 4.01
N LYS A 133 -0.03 -11.69 5.30
CA LYS A 133 0.03 -13.04 5.89
C LYS A 133 -1.37 -13.68 5.90
N VAL A 134 -1.41 -15.02 5.94
CA VAL A 134 -2.63 -15.82 5.72
C VAL A 134 -3.74 -15.55 6.73
N ASP A 135 -3.40 -15.13 7.96
CA ASP A 135 -4.35 -14.83 9.02
C ASP A 135 -4.85 -13.37 9.04
N ASP A 136 -4.38 -12.52 8.12
CA ASP A 136 -4.91 -11.16 7.95
C ASP A 136 -6.24 -11.18 7.17
N VAL A 137 -7.11 -10.20 7.45
CA VAL A 137 -8.38 -10.04 6.72
C VAL A 137 -8.11 -9.71 5.24
N PRO A 138 -8.74 -10.42 4.28
CA PRO A 138 -8.59 -10.16 2.85
C PRO A 138 -8.86 -8.69 2.46
N LEU A 139 -8.19 -8.23 1.41
CA LEU A 139 -8.23 -6.83 0.98
C LEU A 139 -9.63 -6.37 0.61
N ASP A 140 -10.36 -7.16 -0.18
CA ASP A 140 -11.74 -6.89 -0.59
C ASP A 140 -12.66 -6.72 0.62
N VAL A 141 -12.57 -7.62 1.60
CA VAL A 141 -13.32 -7.53 2.86
C VAL A 141 -12.94 -6.29 3.66
N ARG A 142 -11.65 -5.93 3.72
CA ARG A 142 -11.22 -4.69 4.38
C ARG A 142 -11.76 -3.45 3.67
N MET A 143 -11.74 -3.42 2.35
CA MET A 143 -12.28 -2.29 1.57
C MET A 143 -13.77 -2.11 1.78
N GLU A 144 -14.54 -3.21 1.82
CA GLU A 144 -15.97 -3.17 2.17
C GLU A 144 -16.19 -2.64 3.60
N GLN A 145 -15.40 -3.12 4.55
CA GLN A 145 -15.47 -2.65 5.94
C GLN A 145 -15.13 -1.16 6.07
N HIS A 146 -14.12 -0.67 5.33
CA HIS A 146 -13.76 0.74 5.32
C HIS A 146 -14.85 1.61 4.68
N SER A 147 -15.55 1.11 3.65
CA SER A 147 -16.75 1.78 3.10
C SER A 147 -17.80 1.98 4.19
N LYS A 148 -18.06 0.95 5.01
CA LYS A 148 -19.04 1.06 6.11
C LYS A 148 -18.64 2.06 7.19
N VAL A 149 -17.35 2.15 7.52
CA VAL A 149 -16.85 3.17 8.47
C VAL A 149 -17.10 4.60 7.96
N LEU A 150 -16.99 4.84 6.65
CA LEU A 150 -17.29 6.13 6.03
C LEU A 150 -18.80 6.38 5.94
N GLU A 151 -19.60 5.37 5.57
CA GLU A 151 -21.06 5.45 5.54
C GLU A 151 -21.65 5.76 6.92
N ASP A 152 -21.09 5.20 7.99
CA ASP A 152 -21.51 5.44 9.37
C ASP A 152 -21.06 6.81 9.92
N GLY A 153 -20.24 7.56 9.17
CA GLY A 153 -19.75 8.89 9.57
C GLY A 153 -18.69 8.87 10.67
N VAL A 154 -18.11 7.70 10.97
CA VAL A 154 -16.96 7.58 11.91
C VAL A 154 -15.74 8.33 11.38
N LEU A 155 -15.58 8.30 10.05
CA LEU A 155 -14.68 9.17 9.28
C LEU A 155 -15.52 9.96 8.28
N ASP A 156 -15.17 11.23 8.06
CA ASP A 156 -15.86 12.09 7.11
C ASP A 156 -15.45 11.78 5.66
N PRO A 157 -16.36 11.34 4.77
CA PRO A 157 -16.04 11.01 3.38
C PRO A 157 -15.63 12.23 2.54
N GLU A 158 -16.10 13.44 2.86
CA GLU A 158 -15.76 14.64 2.08
C GLU A 158 -14.28 15.00 2.25
N THR A 159 -13.74 14.72 3.44
CA THR A 159 -12.35 15.05 3.80
C THR A 159 -11.44 13.83 3.87
N THR A 160 -11.89 12.70 3.29
CA THR A 160 -11.14 11.45 3.20
C THR A 160 -10.99 10.99 1.74
N ILE A 161 -9.79 10.57 1.39
CA ILE A 161 -9.48 9.84 0.16
C ILE A 161 -9.10 8.42 0.57
N VAL A 162 -9.79 7.43 0.01
CA VAL A 162 -9.43 6.01 0.15
C VAL A 162 -8.68 5.57 -1.09
N ALA A 163 -7.46 5.08 -0.91
CA ALA A 163 -6.66 4.50 -1.99
C ALA A 163 -5.93 3.25 -1.50
N ILE A 164 -5.63 2.32 -2.39
CA ILE A 164 -4.89 1.09 -2.07
C ILE A 164 -3.41 1.32 -2.34
N PHE A 165 -2.58 1.08 -1.33
CA PHE A 165 -1.13 1.05 -1.47
C PHE A 165 -0.68 -0.33 -2.01
N PRO A 166 -0.10 -0.42 -3.23
CA PRO A 166 0.02 -1.69 -3.96
C PRO A 166 1.19 -2.60 -3.53
N SER A 167 2.02 -2.19 -2.56
CA SER A 167 3.23 -2.86 -2.02
C SER A 167 3.79 -4.05 -2.81
#